data_AF-A0A847MI88-F1
#
_entry.id   AF-A0A847MI88-F1
#
_cell.length_a   1.000
_cell.length_b   1.000
_cell.length_c   1.000
_cell.angle_alpha   90.00
_cell.angle_beta   90.00
_cell.angle_gamma   90.00
#
_symmetry.space_group_name_H-M   'P 1'
#
loop_
_entity.id
_entity.type
_entity.pdbx_description
1 polymer ?
#
loop_
_entity_poly.entity_id
_entity_poly.type
_entity_poly.pdbx_seq_one_letter_code
_entity_poly.pdbx_strand_id
1 'polypeptide(L)'
;MIITSIGKAGKYQETCYVFQERKRSGCFSTLVLAQLLDIPKDEKFLLLVTPTTAQFFPDLQTQFDQYGYHNLEMVSIPYAEDEESILQIVLILTEIVKEGERVILDVTHSFRSLPFVYFVSILFLRAFKNVSIDGIYYGAFEEGRESNPIIDLTPLFSMAFWFHAVQTFRETGSVQPLWEIACRESSRIFQRETNKEVGYKLSNLKEPLQKLSLSTSFCLPLEMGLDVNHLLQKLVFKSDKSSFEGLLALVFSEISEELADFSIKLKEKSQIQLNTDELLREYKIAEWYNRHGNPDHCLIILGELMINWLIKTRNMGSWLEYNTTRERARRILNGMSNRSREGIGTDNVLK
;
A
#
# COMPACT_ATOMS: atom_id res chain seq x y z
N MET A 1 0.53 4.96 21.48
CA MET A 1 1.71 4.67 22.33
C MET A 1 2.99 5.02 21.60
N ILE A 2 4.08 5.25 22.34
CA ILE A 2 5.42 5.49 21.78
C ILE A 2 6.34 4.35 22.19
N ILE A 3 7.05 3.78 21.23
CA ILE A 3 8.09 2.77 21.45
C ILE A 3 9.44 3.45 21.20
N THR A 4 10.34 3.36 22.19
CA THR A 4 11.69 3.92 22.11
C THR A 4 12.68 2.96 22.77
N SER A 5 13.98 3.20 22.64
CA SER A 5 14.99 2.39 23.30
C SER A 5 16.13 3.21 23.89
N ILE A 6 16.97 2.57 24.70
CA ILE A 6 18.18 3.16 25.27
C ILE A 6 19.40 2.54 24.61
N GLY A 7 20.27 3.35 24.01
CA GLY A 7 21.37 2.86 23.19
C GLY A 7 22.71 2.72 23.90
N LYS A 8 23.20 3.81 24.50
CA LYS A 8 24.49 3.83 25.21
C LYS A 8 24.30 4.26 26.65
N ALA A 9 25.09 3.63 27.52
CA ALA A 9 25.40 4.11 28.84
C ALA A 9 26.17 5.44 28.73
N GLY A 10 25.45 6.55 28.62
CA GLY A 10 26.01 7.89 28.54
C GLY A 10 25.11 8.86 29.29
N LYS A 11 25.71 9.90 29.88
CA LYS A 11 24.93 10.98 30.49
C LYS A 11 24.18 11.71 29.38
N TYR A 12 22.87 11.46 29.31
CA TYR A 12 21.96 12.26 28.51
C TYR A 12 22.11 13.73 28.91
N GLN A 13 22.43 14.58 27.94
CA GLN A 13 22.66 15.99 28.16
C GLN A 13 21.57 16.82 27.50
N GLU A 14 21.28 17.98 28.08
CA GLU A 14 20.31 18.92 27.55
C GLU A 14 20.64 19.24 26.08
N THR A 15 19.72 18.89 25.19
CA THR A 15 19.90 19.01 23.74
C THR A 15 18.69 19.67 23.12
N CYS A 16 18.92 20.69 22.28
CA CYS A 16 17.86 21.33 21.49
C CYS A 16 17.58 20.50 20.23
N TYR A 17 16.34 20.05 20.07
CA TYR A 17 15.85 19.38 18.88
C TYR A 17 14.85 20.25 18.10
N VAL A 18 14.82 20.05 16.79
CA VAL A 18 13.94 20.79 15.86
C VAL A 18 13.11 19.83 15.02
N PHE A 19 11.80 20.05 14.97
CA PHE A 19 10.88 19.33 14.09
C PHE A 19 9.82 20.29 13.56
N GLN A 20 9.63 20.35 12.23
CA GLN A 20 8.63 21.21 11.57
C GLN A 20 8.64 22.65 12.13
N GLU A 21 9.82 23.28 12.13
CA GLU A 21 10.09 24.64 12.65
C GLU A 21 9.93 24.85 14.16
N ARG A 22 9.37 23.87 14.88
CA ARG A 22 9.27 23.91 16.34
C ARG A 22 10.58 23.45 16.97
N LYS A 23 11.00 24.16 18.02
CA LYS A 23 12.20 23.84 18.81
C LYS A 23 11.81 23.51 20.25
N ARG A 24 12.41 22.47 20.80
CA ARG A 24 12.30 22.07 22.21
C ARG A 24 13.63 21.51 22.67
N SER A 25 13.95 21.74 23.94
CA SER A 25 15.14 21.18 24.55
C SER A 25 14.75 20.15 25.61
N GLY A 26 15.61 19.16 25.79
CA GLY A 26 15.51 18.19 26.87
C GLY A 26 16.69 17.22 26.86
N CYS A 27 16.87 16.52 27.97
CA CYS A 27 17.93 15.53 28.11
C CYS A 27 17.68 14.27 27.27
N PHE A 28 16.42 13.85 27.10
CA PHE A 28 16.06 12.62 26.38
C PHE A 28 15.20 12.92 25.16
N SER A 29 15.66 12.49 23.98
CA SER A 29 15.05 12.87 22.69
C SER A 29 13.57 12.47 22.59
N THR A 30 13.17 11.32 23.15
CA THR A 30 11.77 10.87 23.10
C THR A 30 10.82 11.80 23.86
N LEU A 31 11.26 12.41 24.97
CA LEU A 31 10.46 13.42 25.68
C LEU A 31 10.29 14.67 24.81
N VAL A 32 11.38 15.09 24.16
CA VAL A 32 11.37 16.24 23.27
C VAL A 32 10.46 15.99 22.07
N LEU A 33 10.53 14.78 21.49
CA LEU A 33 9.64 14.33 20.42
C LEU A 33 8.17 14.35 20.87
N ALA A 34 7.86 13.80 22.04
CA ALA A 34 6.50 13.77 22.57
C ALA A 34 5.92 15.19 22.74
N GLN A 35 6.74 16.15 23.18
CA GLN A 35 6.32 17.56 23.27
C GLN A 35 6.15 18.21 21.90
N LEU A 36 7.04 17.93 20.95
CA LEU A 36 6.97 18.51 19.59
C LEU A 36 5.74 18.02 18.82
N LEU A 37 5.33 16.77 19.06
CA LEU A 37 4.15 16.12 18.47
C LEU A 37 2.86 16.33 19.29
N ASP A 38 2.90 17.12 20.36
CA ASP A 38 1.75 17.37 21.25
C ASP A 38 1.10 16.09 21.80
N ILE A 39 1.92 15.09 22.16
CA ILE A 39 1.45 13.79 22.63
C ILE A 39 0.78 13.91 24.01
N PRO A 40 -0.42 13.31 24.21
CA PRO A 40 -1.12 13.32 25.49
C PRO A 40 -0.26 12.82 26.65
N LYS A 41 -0.48 13.37 27.85
CA LYS A 41 0.31 13.07 29.05
C LYS A 41 0.06 11.68 29.62
N ASP A 42 -1.12 11.14 29.37
CA ASP A 42 -1.57 9.80 29.73
C ASP A 42 -1.15 8.72 28.70
N GLU A 43 -0.57 9.14 27.56
CA GLU A 43 -0.12 8.24 26.52
C GLU A 43 0.97 7.29 27.04
N LYS A 44 0.89 6.02 26.63
CA LYS A 44 1.81 4.97 27.05
C LYS A 44 3.15 5.06 26.31
N PHE A 45 4.25 4.92 27.05
CA PHE A 45 5.60 4.80 26.53
C PHE A 45 6.19 3.42 26.86
N LEU A 46 6.67 2.72 25.85
CA LEU A 46 7.43 1.49 25.98
C LEU A 46 8.91 1.80 25.79
N LEU A 47 9.67 1.69 26.88
CA LEU A 47 11.11 1.91 26.90
C LEU A 47 11.83 0.57 26.82
N LEU A 48 12.31 0.25 25.63
CA LEU A 48 13.05 -0.97 25.36
C LEU A 48 14.47 -0.84 25.91
N VAL A 49 14.82 -1.72 26.85
CA VAL A 49 16.12 -1.72 27.54
C VAL A 49 16.83 -3.05 27.34
N THR A 50 18.13 -2.98 27.09
CA THR A 50 19.03 -4.12 27.14
C THR A 50 19.47 -4.38 28.60
N PRO A 51 20.03 -5.56 28.92
CA PRO A 51 20.51 -5.85 30.28
C PRO A 51 21.48 -4.80 30.85
N THR A 52 22.30 -4.17 30.02
CA THR A 52 23.25 -3.12 30.42
C THR A 52 22.63 -1.74 30.59
N THR A 53 21.47 -1.48 29.99
CA THR A 53 20.80 -0.18 30.02
C THR A 53 19.63 -0.10 31.00
N ALA A 54 19.14 -1.24 31.50
CA ALA A 54 18.05 -1.31 32.48
C ALA A 54 18.31 -0.46 33.74
N GLN A 55 19.57 -0.34 34.17
CA GLN A 55 19.96 0.46 35.32
C GLN A 55 19.66 1.97 35.19
N PHE A 56 19.46 2.49 33.96
CA PHE A 56 19.14 3.89 33.72
C PHE A 56 17.64 4.20 33.80
N PHE A 57 16.80 3.18 33.98
CA PHE A 57 15.35 3.35 34.03
C PHE A 57 14.87 4.32 35.13
N PRO A 58 15.36 4.27 36.39
CA PRO A 58 14.89 5.17 37.44
C PRO A 58 15.15 6.66 37.15
N ASP A 59 16.33 6.97 36.58
CA ASP A 59 16.69 8.34 36.20
C ASP A 59 15.79 8.85 35.07
N LEU A 60 15.52 8.02 34.07
CA LEU A 60 14.61 8.37 32.97
C LEU A 60 13.17 8.50 33.46
N GLN A 61 12.70 7.61 34.33
CA GLN A 61 11.36 7.69 34.92
C GLN A 61 11.18 9.03 35.65
N THR A 62 12.18 9.44 36.44
CA THR A 62 12.17 10.75 37.12
C THR A 62 12.06 11.92 36.12
N GLN A 63 12.77 11.86 34.99
CA GLN A 63 12.66 12.88 33.95
C GLN A 63 11.27 12.88 33.30
N PHE A 64 10.73 11.70 32.96
CA PHE A 64 9.39 11.58 32.41
C PHE A 64 8.31 12.15 33.34
N ASP A 65 8.40 11.84 34.63
CA ASP A 65 7.51 12.37 35.67
C ASP A 65 7.58 13.89 35.81
N GLN A 66 8.77 14.49 35.71
CA GLN A 66 8.95 15.96 35.75
C GLN A 66 8.20 16.67 34.62
N TYR A 67 8.05 16.03 33.46
CA TYR A 67 7.29 16.56 32.32
C TYR A 67 5.83 16.07 32.26
N GLY A 68 5.37 15.37 33.30
CA GLY A 68 4.00 14.89 33.45
C GLY A 68 3.66 13.63 32.64
N TYR A 69 4.66 12.89 32.15
CA TYR A 69 4.45 11.63 31.41
C TYR A 69 4.63 10.44 32.36
N HIS A 70 3.57 10.06 33.06
CA HIS A 70 3.64 9.06 34.14
C HIS A 70 3.52 7.59 33.67
N ASN A 71 3.17 7.37 32.40
CA ASN A 71 2.89 6.05 31.84
C ASN A 71 4.09 5.47 31.07
N LEU A 72 5.24 5.38 31.76
CA LEU A 72 6.47 4.82 31.22
C LEU A 72 6.66 3.38 31.71
N GLU A 73 6.69 2.43 30.78
CA GLU A 73 6.90 1.01 31.07
C GLU A 73 8.25 0.54 30.52
N MET A 74 9.04 -0.12 31.38
CA MET A 74 10.29 -0.76 30.99
C MET A 74 10.01 -2.12 30.35
N VAL A 75 10.64 -2.39 29.21
CA VAL A 75 10.56 -3.68 28.52
C VAL A 75 11.97 -4.18 28.24
N SER A 76 12.32 -5.34 28.80
CA SER A 76 13.64 -5.95 28.58
C SER A 76 13.72 -6.61 27.21
N ILE A 77 14.78 -6.32 26.47
CA ILE A 77 15.09 -6.92 25.16
C ILE A 77 16.55 -7.39 25.12
N PRO A 78 16.90 -8.39 24.29
CA PRO A 78 18.30 -8.77 24.07
C PRO A 78 19.02 -7.78 23.13
N TYR A 79 20.30 -8.03 22.81
CA TYR A 79 21.17 -7.08 22.09
C TYR A 79 21.03 -7.08 20.55
N ALA A 80 20.27 -8.00 19.96
CA ALA A 80 20.22 -8.20 18.50
C ALA A 80 21.60 -8.49 17.87
N GLU A 81 22.41 -9.35 18.52
CA GLU A 81 23.77 -9.72 18.08
C GLU A 81 23.81 -11.06 17.31
N ASP A 82 22.75 -11.85 17.43
CA ASP A 82 22.56 -13.13 16.75
C ASP A 82 21.09 -13.30 16.32
N GLU A 83 20.81 -14.30 15.48
CA GLU A 83 19.48 -14.57 14.94
C GLU A 83 18.43 -14.83 16.03
N GLU A 84 18.78 -15.60 17.07
CA GLU A 84 17.86 -15.93 18.17
C GLU A 84 17.44 -14.65 18.91
N SER A 85 18.41 -13.79 19.24
CA SER A 85 18.16 -12.51 19.91
C SER A 85 17.28 -11.58 19.06
N ILE A 86 17.45 -11.57 17.73
CA ILE A 86 16.62 -10.78 16.81
C ILE A 86 15.17 -11.29 16.84
N LEU A 87 14.98 -12.61 16.73
CA LEU A 87 13.64 -13.23 16.77
C LEU A 87 12.94 -12.97 18.09
N GLN A 88 13.65 -13.06 19.21
CA GLN A 88 13.11 -12.76 20.53
C GLN A 88 12.58 -11.32 20.62
N ILE A 89 13.26 -10.33 20.05
CA ILE A 89 12.78 -8.93 20.03
C ILE A 89 11.47 -8.80 19.28
N VAL A 90 11.35 -9.44 18.11
CA VAL A 90 10.12 -9.43 17.32
C VAL A 90 8.97 -10.06 18.13
N LEU A 91 9.21 -11.20 18.79
CA LEU A 91 8.23 -11.88 19.63
C LEU A 91 7.78 -11.00 20.81
N ILE A 92 8.71 -10.38 21.53
CA ILE A 92 8.41 -9.46 22.64
C ILE A 92 7.51 -8.32 22.16
N LEU A 93 7.85 -7.68 21.05
CA LEU A 93 7.05 -6.55 20.53
C LEU A 93 5.66 -6.99 20.07
N THR A 94 5.54 -8.16 19.45
CA THR A 94 4.25 -8.74 19.00
C THR A 94 3.34 -9.22 20.13
N GLU A 95 3.91 -9.55 21.29
CA GLU A 95 3.16 -9.88 22.50
C GLU A 95 2.65 -8.63 23.23
N ILE A 96 3.50 -7.60 23.33
CA ILE A 96 3.20 -6.40 24.13
C ILE A 96 2.26 -5.44 23.40
N VAL A 97 2.44 -5.26 22.09
CA VAL A 97 1.61 -4.37 21.28
C VAL A 97 0.32 -5.09 20.88
N LYS A 98 -0.82 -4.50 21.23
CA LYS A 98 -2.13 -5.11 21.01
C LYS A 98 -2.67 -4.84 19.60
N GLU A 99 -3.64 -5.66 19.22
CA GLU A 99 -4.37 -5.51 17.95
C GLU A 99 -4.95 -4.10 17.81
N GLY A 100 -4.76 -3.48 16.64
CA GLY A 100 -5.35 -2.19 16.30
C GLY A 100 -4.75 -0.98 17.04
N GLU A 101 -3.69 -1.16 17.82
CA GLU A 101 -3.04 -0.03 18.51
C GLU A 101 -2.41 0.96 17.53
N ARG A 102 -2.23 2.20 17.99
CA ARG A 102 -1.54 3.26 17.26
C ARG A 102 -0.16 3.45 17.86
N VAL A 103 0.87 3.30 17.03
CA VAL A 103 2.28 3.26 17.45
C VAL A 103 3.05 4.39 16.78
N ILE A 104 3.83 5.10 17.59
CA ILE A 104 4.94 5.93 17.14
C ILE A 104 6.23 5.22 17.52
N LEU A 105 7.15 5.08 16.58
CA LEU A 105 8.47 4.48 16.82
C LEU A 105 9.53 5.58 16.84
N ASP A 106 10.27 5.70 17.93
CA ASP A 106 11.45 6.54 18.04
C ASP A 106 12.71 5.67 18.02
N VAL A 107 13.53 5.86 16.98
CA VAL A 107 14.80 5.12 16.81
C VAL A 107 16.03 5.97 17.16
N THR A 108 15.86 7.16 17.74
CA THR A 108 16.95 8.10 18.05
C THR A 108 18.06 7.47 18.86
N HIS A 109 17.69 6.72 19.90
CA HIS A 109 18.61 6.09 20.82
C HIS A 109 18.79 4.59 20.54
N SER A 110 18.24 4.07 19.44
CA SER A 110 18.42 2.66 19.07
C SER A 110 19.85 2.38 18.65
N PHE A 111 20.48 1.38 19.26
CA PHE A 111 21.90 1.09 19.05
C PHE A 111 22.12 0.03 17.97
N ARG A 112 23.06 0.28 17.05
CA ARG A 112 23.53 -0.65 16.02
C ARG A 112 22.40 -1.24 15.16
N SER A 113 22.12 -2.54 15.27
CA SER A 113 21.15 -3.30 14.48
C SER A 113 19.70 -3.08 14.92
N LEU A 114 19.47 -2.61 16.16
CA LEU A 114 18.14 -2.42 16.74
C LEU A 114 17.17 -1.56 15.90
N PRO A 115 17.58 -0.41 15.30
CA PRO A 115 16.69 0.34 14.42
C PRO A 115 16.09 -0.52 13.29
N PHE A 116 16.90 -1.39 12.68
CA PHE A 116 16.44 -2.29 11.61
C PHE A 116 15.51 -3.38 12.14
N VAL A 117 15.84 -3.97 13.30
CA VAL A 117 14.97 -4.96 13.97
C VAL A 117 13.62 -4.35 14.31
N TYR A 118 13.59 -3.13 14.85
CA TYR A 118 12.34 -2.44 15.16
C TYR A 118 11.54 -2.13 13.90
N PHE A 119 12.19 -1.68 12.83
CA PHE A 119 11.54 -1.40 11.55
C PHE A 119 10.87 -2.65 10.96
N VAL A 120 11.53 -3.81 11.03
CA VAL A 120 10.91 -5.09 10.63
C VAL A 120 9.79 -5.47 11.61
N SER A 121 9.99 -5.30 12.91
CA SER A 121 8.98 -5.63 13.93
C SER A 121 7.68 -4.85 13.73
N ILE A 122 7.75 -3.56 13.41
CA ILE A 122 6.55 -2.76 13.11
C ILE A 122 5.87 -3.16 11.79
N LEU A 123 6.60 -3.67 10.80
CA LEU A 123 6.00 -4.27 9.60
C LEU A 123 5.19 -5.52 9.98
N PHE A 124 5.74 -6.39 10.83
CA PHE A 124 5.04 -7.57 11.37
C PHE A 124 3.80 -7.16 12.17
N LEU A 125 3.93 -6.21 13.10
CA LEU A 125 2.79 -5.70 13.87
C LEU A 125 1.68 -5.14 12.97
N ARG A 126 2.04 -4.40 11.92
CA ARG A 126 1.03 -3.91 10.98
C ARG A 126 0.33 -5.04 10.24
N ALA A 127 1.09 -6.04 9.78
CA ALA A 127 0.56 -7.15 8.98
C ALA A 127 -0.31 -8.12 9.80
N PHE A 128 0.12 -8.47 11.01
CA PHE A 128 -0.50 -9.52 11.83
C PHE A 128 -1.35 -8.98 12.98
N LYS A 129 -1.20 -7.71 13.34
CA LYS A 129 -1.93 -7.07 14.44
C LYS A 129 -2.73 -5.82 14.03
N ASN A 130 -2.80 -5.55 12.72
CA ASN A 130 -3.47 -4.36 12.16
C ASN A 130 -3.10 -3.04 12.88
N VAL A 131 -1.85 -2.93 13.34
CA VAL A 131 -1.36 -1.75 14.08
C VAL A 131 -1.21 -0.56 13.13
N SER A 132 -1.68 0.61 13.55
CA SER A 132 -1.43 1.86 12.84
C SER A 132 -0.07 2.41 13.22
N ILE A 133 0.77 2.72 12.22
CA ILE A 133 2.05 3.39 12.43
C ILE A 133 1.85 4.87 12.13
N ASP A 134 1.74 5.67 13.19
CA ASP A 134 1.44 7.10 13.11
C ASP A 134 2.70 7.93 12.82
N GLY A 135 3.87 7.41 13.19
CA GLY A 135 5.14 7.99 12.81
C GLY A 135 6.35 7.15 13.21
N ILE A 136 7.44 7.35 12.47
CA ILE A 136 8.76 6.81 12.80
C ILE A 136 9.73 7.99 12.78
N TYR A 137 10.47 8.18 13.87
CA TYR A 137 11.28 9.37 14.08
C TYR A 137 12.71 9.02 14.49
N TYR A 138 13.65 9.87 14.06
CA TYR A 138 15.05 9.78 14.40
C TYR A 138 15.62 11.17 14.66
N GLY A 139 16.03 11.45 15.89
CA GLY A 139 16.79 12.63 16.26
C GLY A 139 18.25 12.49 15.84
N ALA A 140 18.68 13.26 14.84
CA ALA A 140 20.05 13.29 14.36
C ALA A 140 20.93 14.11 15.31
N PHE A 141 21.19 13.57 16.50
CA PHE A 141 22.05 14.18 17.49
C PHE A 141 23.51 14.21 17.05
N GLU A 142 24.12 15.38 17.17
CA GLU A 142 25.53 15.63 16.92
C GLU A 142 26.08 16.55 18.02
N GLU A 143 27.21 16.16 18.62
CA GLU A 143 27.82 16.91 19.71
C GLU A 143 28.29 18.30 19.23
N GLY A 144 28.01 19.34 20.03
CA GLY A 144 28.38 20.72 19.71
C GLY A 144 27.46 21.42 18.69
N ARG A 145 26.45 20.72 18.14
CA ARG A 145 25.46 21.32 17.25
C ARG A 145 24.42 22.11 18.04
N GLU A 146 24.20 23.37 17.67
CA GLU A 146 23.23 24.27 18.34
C GLU A 146 21.80 23.71 18.34
N SER A 147 21.39 23.07 17.24
CA SER A 147 20.08 22.46 17.11
C SER A 147 20.11 21.22 16.23
N ASN A 148 19.48 20.15 16.73
CA ASN A 148 19.55 18.82 16.15
C ASN A 148 18.20 18.47 15.49
N PRO A 149 18.17 18.14 14.18
CA PRO A 149 16.91 17.87 13.52
C PRO A 149 16.34 16.51 13.96
N ILE A 150 15.03 16.45 14.16
CA ILE A 150 14.28 15.20 14.15
C ILE A 150 13.84 14.94 12.72
N ILE A 151 14.21 13.77 12.21
CA ILE A 151 13.90 13.30 10.88
C ILE A 151 12.70 12.34 10.98
N ASP A 152 11.72 12.56 10.11
CA ASP A 152 10.57 11.68 9.96
C ASP A 152 10.89 10.59 8.94
N LEU A 153 11.05 9.35 9.43
CA LEU A 153 11.37 8.16 8.64
C LEU A 153 10.11 7.41 8.18
N THR A 154 8.91 7.89 8.51
CA THR A 154 7.65 7.29 8.05
C THR A 154 7.57 7.17 6.52
N PRO A 155 8.09 8.11 5.70
CA PRO A 155 8.12 7.95 4.24
C PRO A 155 8.89 6.72 3.78
N LEU A 156 9.98 6.36 4.46
CA LEU A 156 10.75 5.15 4.15
C LEU A 156 9.92 3.89 4.42
N PHE A 157 9.19 3.86 5.55
CA PHE A 157 8.29 2.76 5.88
C PHE A 157 7.13 2.62 4.87
N SER A 158 6.58 3.73 4.39
CA SER A 158 5.59 3.73 3.32
C SER A 158 6.08 3.02 2.05
N MET A 159 7.38 3.13 1.72
CA MET A 159 7.96 2.52 0.50
C MET A 159 7.93 0.99 0.52
N ALA A 160 7.95 0.35 1.69
CA ALA A 160 7.79 -1.11 1.80
C ALA A 160 6.45 -1.59 1.24
N PHE A 161 5.38 -0.81 1.46
CA PHE A 161 4.06 -1.11 0.89
C PHE A 161 3.99 -0.78 -0.60
N TRP A 162 4.77 0.19 -1.08
CA TRP A 162 4.85 0.48 -2.51
C TRP A 162 5.50 -0.67 -3.26
N PHE A 163 6.60 -1.21 -2.71
CA PHE A 163 7.20 -2.45 -3.20
C PHE A 163 6.17 -3.58 -3.25
N HIS A 164 5.46 -3.83 -2.13
CA HIS A 164 4.43 -4.86 -2.08
C HIS A 164 3.35 -4.67 -3.14
N ALA A 165 2.84 -3.44 -3.31
CA ALA A 165 1.80 -3.15 -4.29
C ALA A 165 2.23 -3.41 -5.73
N VAL A 166 3.47 -3.05 -6.09
CA VAL A 166 4.02 -3.34 -7.42
C VAL A 166 4.19 -4.84 -7.64
N GLN A 167 4.70 -5.58 -6.64
CA GLN A 167 4.83 -7.04 -6.74
C GLN A 167 3.46 -7.71 -6.88
N THR A 168 2.49 -7.33 -6.06
CA THR A 168 1.13 -7.87 -6.15
C THR A 168 0.49 -7.56 -7.50
N PHE A 169 0.69 -6.36 -8.05
CA PHE A 169 0.22 -6.04 -9.40
C PHE A 169 0.88 -6.95 -10.44
N ARG A 170 2.21 -7.11 -10.42
CA ARG A 170 2.92 -7.98 -11.37
C ARG A 170 2.53 -9.45 -11.29
N GLU A 171 2.28 -9.95 -10.08
CA GLU A 171 1.96 -11.36 -9.86
C GLU A 171 0.50 -11.68 -10.14
N THR A 172 -0.42 -10.75 -9.83
CA THR A 172 -1.87 -11.03 -9.77
C THR A 172 -2.74 -10.10 -10.60
N GLY A 173 -2.17 -9.02 -11.14
CA GLY A 173 -2.91 -7.96 -11.83
C GLY A 173 -3.74 -7.07 -10.88
N SER A 174 -3.73 -7.33 -9.57
CA SER A 174 -4.53 -6.61 -8.60
C SER A 174 -3.99 -5.19 -8.35
N VAL A 175 -4.87 -4.20 -8.50
CA VAL A 175 -4.58 -2.80 -8.19
C VAL A 175 -5.01 -2.39 -6.78
N GLN A 176 -5.57 -3.33 -5.99
CA GLN A 176 -6.09 -3.05 -4.65
C GLN A 176 -5.03 -2.46 -3.69
N PRO A 177 -3.78 -2.98 -3.62
CA PRO A 177 -2.76 -2.37 -2.76
C PRO A 177 -2.39 -0.93 -3.15
N LEU A 178 -2.54 -0.56 -4.43
CA LEU A 178 -2.30 0.81 -4.90
C LEU A 178 -3.38 1.76 -4.43
N TRP A 179 -4.63 1.30 -4.39
CA TRP A 179 -5.72 2.04 -3.79
C TRP A 179 -5.45 2.33 -2.30
N GLU A 180 -4.92 1.35 -1.57
CA GLU A 180 -4.53 1.52 -0.16
C GLU A 180 -3.41 2.54 0.00
N ILE A 181 -2.41 2.52 -0.89
CA ILE A 181 -1.35 3.54 -0.94
C ILE A 181 -1.96 4.93 -1.17
N ALA A 182 -2.84 5.08 -2.16
CA ALA A 182 -3.51 6.35 -2.45
C ALA A 182 -4.30 6.85 -1.22
N CYS A 183 -5.01 5.97 -0.52
CA CYS A 183 -5.75 6.28 0.71
C CYS A 183 -4.84 6.72 1.85
N ARG A 184 -3.81 5.93 2.17
CA ARG A 184 -2.94 6.16 3.31
C ARG A 184 -2.06 7.39 3.10
N GLU A 185 -1.41 7.49 1.94
CA GLU A 185 -0.44 8.55 1.68
C GLU A 185 -1.11 9.93 1.55
N SER A 186 -2.28 10.00 0.89
CA SER A 186 -3.05 11.26 0.87
C SER A 186 -3.46 11.72 2.27
N SER A 187 -3.96 10.80 3.10
CA SER A 187 -4.37 11.11 4.47
C SER A 187 -3.19 11.60 5.31
N ARG A 188 -2.04 10.94 5.21
CA ARG A 188 -0.81 11.34 5.90
C ARG A 188 -0.32 12.72 5.46
N ILE A 189 -0.31 12.98 4.15
CA ILE A 189 0.08 14.28 3.58
C ILE A 189 -0.82 15.39 4.12
N PHE A 190 -2.14 15.19 4.13
CA PHE A 190 -3.07 16.19 4.64
C PHE A 190 -2.91 16.43 6.14
N GLN A 191 -2.69 15.38 6.94
CA GLN A 191 -2.43 15.50 8.38
C GLN A 191 -1.15 16.29 8.69
N ARG A 192 -0.10 16.10 7.90
CA ARG A 192 1.20 16.77 8.09
C ARG A 192 1.26 18.14 7.43
N GLU A 193 0.23 18.51 6.68
CA GLU A 193 0.18 19.73 5.87
C GLU A 193 1.34 19.91 4.88
N THR A 194 2.05 18.82 4.53
CA THR A 194 3.23 18.85 3.66
C THR A 194 2.89 18.40 2.24
N ASN A 195 3.34 19.14 1.23
CA ASN A 195 3.16 18.75 -0.18
C ASN A 195 1.69 18.45 -0.57
N LYS A 196 0.77 19.34 -0.16
CA LYS A 196 -0.69 19.18 -0.35
C LYS A 196 -1.11 18.89 -1.80
N GLU A 197 -0.37 19.41 -2.80
CA GLU A 197 -0.59 19.11 -4.23
C GLU A 197 -0.54 17.59 -4.51
N VAL A 198 0.49 16.90 -4.00
CA VAL A 198 0.62 15.44 -4.14
C VAL A 198 -0.50 14.71 -3.40
N GLY A 199 -0.90 15.22 -2.23
CA GLY A 199 -2.05 14.69 -1.48
C GLY A 199 -3.34 14.70 -2.30
N TYR A 200 -3.62 15.81 -2.98
CA TYR A 200 -4.79 15.92 -3.87
C TYR A 200 -4.69 15.00 -5.08
N LYS A 201 -3.51 14.88 -5.71
CA LYS A 201 -3.28 13.93 -6.81
C LYS A 201 -3.60 12.50 -6.38
N LEU A 202 -3.02 12.05 -5.26
CA LEU A 202 -3.30 10.71 -4.70
C LEU A 202 -4.78 10.54 -4.34
N SER A 203 -5.41 11.57 -3.77
CA SER A 203 -6.83 11.51 -3.44
C SER A 203 -7.73 11.34 -4.66
N ASN A 204 -7.36 11.93 -5.79
CA ASN A 204 -8.08 11.80 -7.05
C ASN A 204 -7.94 10.41 -7.69
N LEU A 205 -7.01 9.57 -7.24
CA LEU A 205 -6.84 8.20 -7.73
C LEU A 205 -7.68 7.17 -6.97
N LYS A 206 -8.24 7.51 -5.81
CA LYS A 206 -8.98 6.57 -4.96
C LYS A 206 -10.17 5.94 -5.70
N GLU A 207 -11.02 6.75 -6.31
CA GLU A 207 -12.19 6.23 -7.02
C GLU A 207 -11.84 5.47 -8.30
N PRO A 208 -10.93 5.96 -9.18
CA PRO A 208 -10.49 5.19 -10.35
C PRO A 208 -9.85 3.84 -10.00
N LEU A 209 -8.98 3.79 -8.99
CA LEU A 209 -8.34 2.54 -8.56
C LEU A 209 -9.35 1.56 -7.96
N GLN A 210 -10.33 2.06 -7.19
CA GLN A 210 -11.39 1.22 -6.62
C GLN A 210 -12.24 0.58 -7.72
N LYS A 211 -12.69 1.38 -8.70
CA LYS A 211 -13.48 0.89 -9.84
C LYS A 211 -12.70 -0.12 -10.67
N LEU A 212 -11.46 0.23 -11.02
CA LEU A 212 -10.58 -0.67 -11.75
C LEU A 212 -10.41 -2.00 -11.02
N SER A 213 -10.17 -1.98 -9.70
CA SER A 213 -10.08 -3.20 -8.90
C SER A 213 -11.33 -4.07 -9.04
N LEU A 214 -12.53 -3.49 -8.98
CA LEU A 214 -13.78 -4.24 -9.14
C LEU A 214 -13.93 -4.80 -10.56
N SER A 215 -13.71 -3.97 -11.58
CA SER A 215 -13.86 -4.38 -12.98
C SER A 215 -12.91 -5.53 -13.36
N THR A 216 -11.68 -5.50 -12.83
CA THR A 216 -10.69 -6.56 -12.99
C THR A 216 -11.11 -7.84 -12.23
N SER A 217 -11.50 -7.72 -10.96
CA SER A 217 -11.90 -8.89 -10.16
C SER A 217 -13.16 -9.59 -10.70
N PHE A 218 -14.08 -8.84 -11.33
CA PHE A 218 -15.34 -9.37 -11.87
C PHE A 218 -15.29 -9.73 -13.37
N CYS A 219 -14.11 -9.73 -14.00
CA CYS A 219 -13.97 -10.06 -15.44
C CYS A 219 -14.86 -9.18 -16.34
N LEU A 220 -14.89 -7.86 -16.09
CA LEU A 220 -15.73 -6.92 -16.85
C LEU A 220 -14.88 -6.14 -17.86
N PRO A 221 -14.58 -6.66 -19.07
CA PRO A 221 -13.57 -6.10 -19.95
C PRO A 221 -13.91 -4.72 -20.53
N LEU A 222 -15.20 -4.40 -20.63
CA LEU A 222 -15.68 -3.09 -21.12
C LEU A 222 -15.53 -2.03 -20.04
N GLU A 223 -16.02 -2.34 -18.83
CA GLU A 223 -15.84 -1.54 -17.63
C GLU A 223 -14.36 -1.32 -17.32
N MET A 224 -13.54 -2.38 -17.38
CA MET A 224 -12.10 -2.31 -17.19
C MET A 224 -11.47 -1.30 -18.15
N GLY A 225 -11.83 -1.30 -19.44
CA GLY A 225 -11.28 -0.34 -20.39
C GLY A 225 -11.67 1.11 -20.10
N LEU A 226 -12.92 1.35 -19.66
CA LEU A 226 -13.38 2.68 -19.24
C LEU A 226 -12.68 3.13 -17.95
N ASP A 227 -12.53 2.25 -16.98
CA ASP A 227 -11.89 2.52 -15.69
C ASP A 227 -10.39 2.76 -15.86
N VAL A 228 -9.71 2.01 -16.74
CA VAL A 228 -8.32 2.28 -17.15
C VAL A 228 -8.21 3.68 -17.75
N ASN A 229 -9.08 4.05 -18.69
CA ASN A 229 -9.05 5.40 -19.27
C ASN A 229 -9.25 6.48 -18.20
N HIS A 230 -10.17 6.27 -17.25
CA HIS A 230 -10.38 7.19 -16.15
C HIS A 230 -9.13 7.31 -15.27
N LEU A 231 -8.50 6.19 -14.90
CA LEU A 231 -7.26 6.17 -14.13
C LEU A 231 -6.15 6.95 -14.85
N LEU A 232 -5.90 6.67 -16.12
CA LEU A 232 -4.84 7.32 -16.91
C LEU A 232 -5.04 8.84 -17.02
N GLN A 233 -6.28 9.32 -17.11
CA GLN A 233 -6.56 10.77 -17.10
C GLN A 233 -6.25 11.45 -15.77
N LYS A 234 -6.27 10.70 -14.66
CA LYS A 234 -6.01 11.22 -13.31
C LYS A 234 -4.56 11.04 -12.87
N LEU A 235 -3.82 10.11 -13.49
CA LEU A 235 -2.40 9.86 -13.25
C LEU A 235 -1.52 10.98 -13.83
N VAL A 236 -1.51 12.12 -13.14
CA VAL A 236 -0.73 13.32 -13.51
C VAL A 236 0.33 13.59 -12.45
N PHE A 237 1.33 12.71 -12.37
CA PHE A 237 2.52 12.92 -11.53
C PHE A 237 3.65 13.54 -12.36
N LYS A 238 4.37 14.51 -11.79
CA LYS A 238 5.57 15.08 -12.39
C LYS A 238 6.72 14.09 -12.24
N SER A 239 7.42 13.79 -13.33
CA SER A 239 8.56 12.87 -13.39
C SER A 239 9.88 13.47 -12.89
N ASP A 240 9.84 14.24 -11.80
CA ASP A 240 11.08 14.67 -11.13
C ASP A 240 11.58 13.55 -10.19
N LYS A 241 12.55 12.79 -10.69
CA LYS A 241 13.15 11.61 -10.03
C LYS A 241 13.79 11.91 -8.66
N SER A 242 13.98 13.18 -8.30
CA SER A 242 14.60 13.58 -7.02
C SER A 242 13.60 13.82 -5.88
N SER A 243 12.31 13.60 -6.12
CA SER A 243 11.24 13.93 -5.18
C SER A 243 10.42 12.71 -4.73
N PHE A 244 9.72 12.85 -3.60
CA PHE A 244 8.69 11.88 -3.17
C PHE A 244 7.62 11.64 -4.25
N GLU A 245 7.26 12.67 -5.01
CA GLU A 245 6.33 12.56 -6.15
C GLU A 245 6.94 11.71 -7.28
N GLY A 246 8.24 11.86 -7.55
CA GLY A 246 8.96 11.07 -8.55
C GLY A 246 8.97 9.58 -8.25
N LEU A 247 9.12 9.19 -6.97
CA LEU A 247 9.04 7.79 -6.57
C LEU A 247 7.63 7.23 -6.73
N LEU A 248 6.59 8.01 -6.39
CA LEU A 248 5.21 7.62 -6.67
C LEU A 248 4.96 7.50 -8.18
N ALA A 249 5.53 8.39 -8.99
CA ALA A 249 5.42 8.31 -10.45
C ALA A 249 6.00 6.99 -10.98
N LEU A 250 7.13 6.51 -10.44
CA LEU A 250 7.70 5.21 -10.81
C LEU A 250 6.78 4.04 -10.44
N VAL A 251 6.14 4.11 -9.28
CA VAL A 251 5.17 3.08 -8.85
C VAL A 251 4.00 3.03 -9.83
N PHE A 252 3.40 4.17 -10.14
CA PHE A 252 2.21 4.23 -10.98
C PHE A 252 2.51 4.08 -12.49
N SER A 253 3.73 4.39 -12.95
CA SER A 253 4.11 4.24 -14.36
C SER A 253 4.06 2.77 -14.79
N GLU A 254 4.56 1.87 -13.94
CA GLU A 254 4.54 0.41 -14.17
C GLU A 254 3.12 -0.08 -14.54
N ILE A 255 2.11 0.31 -13.75
CA ILE A 255 0.72 -0.08 -13.99
C ILE A 255 0.14 0.61 -15.22
N SER A 256 0.40 1.91 -15.35
CA SER A 256 -0.19 2.72 -16.42
C SER A 256 0.28 2.31 -17.80
N GLU A 257 1.57 1.94 -17.93
CA GLU A 257 2.16 1.50 -19.19
C GLU A 257 1.59 0.15 -19.62
N GLU A 258 1.44 -0.78 -18.69
CA GLU A 258 0.90 -2.10 -18.99
C GLU A 258 -0.59 -2.06 -19.32
N LEU A 259 -1.39 -1.28 -18.58
CA LEU A 259 -2.84 -1.22 -18.79
C LEU A 259 -3.24 -0.31 -19.95
N ALA A 260 -2.34 0.54 -20.47
CA ALA A 260 -2.66 1.54 -21.51
C ALA A 260 -3.39 0.95 -22.73
N ASP A 261 -2.98 -0.24 -23.16
CA ASP A 261 -3.53 -0.97 -24.31
C ASP A 261 -5.01 -1.37 -24.13
N PHE A 262 -5.51 -1.40 -22.89
CA PHE A 262 -6.90 -1.80 -22.59
C PHE A 262 -7.86 -0.61 -22.54
N SER A 263 -7.33 0.62 -22.58
CA SER A 263 -8.08 1.86 -22.44
C SER A 263 -9.17 2.03 -23.51
N ILE A 264 -10.40 2.34 -23.07
CA ILE A 264 -11.51 2.76 -23.95
C ILE A 264 -11.76 4.25 -23.76
N LYS A 265 -11.53 5.03 -24.81
CA LYS A 265 -11.71 6.50 -24.83
C LYS A 265 -13.15 6.91 -25.14
N LEU A 266 -14.12 6.25 -24.52
CA LEU A 266 -15.55 6.55 -24.63
C LEU A 266 -16.10 6.90 -23.24
N LYS A 267 -17.28 7.52 -23.19
CA LYS A 267 -17.91 7.92 -21.92
C LYS A 267 -18.79 6.82 -21.36
N GLU A 268 -19.51 6.12 -22.24
CA GLU A 268 -20.51 5.14 -21.84
C GLU A 268 -20.30 3.81 -22.57
N LYS A 269 -20.60 2.72 -21.86
CA LYS A 269 -20.56 1.35 -22.38
C LYS A 269 -21.45 1.15 -23.62
N SER A 270 -22.58 1.84 -23.67
CA SER A 270 -23.55 1.81 -24.78
C SER A 270 -22.95 2.26 -26.12
N GLN A 271 -21.87 3.05 -26.08
CA GLN A 271 -21.20 3.60 -27.26
C GLN A 271 -20.20 2.61 -27.87
N ILE A 272 -19.86 1.54 -27.16
CA ILE A 272 -18.86 0.57 -27.59
C ILE A 272 -19.44 -0.30 -28.70
N GLN A 273 -18.77 -0.27 -29.85
CA GLN A 273 -19.14 -1.09 -31.00
C GLN A 273 -18.37 -2.40 -30.98
N LEU A 274 -19.08 -3.50 -31.27
CA LEU A 274 -18.47 -4.81 -31.45
C LEU A 274 -17.76 -4.88 -32.81
N ASN A 275 -16.52 -4.41 -32.84
CA ASN A 275 -15.65 -4.48 -34.01
C ASN A 275 -14.48 -5.46 -33.78
N THR A 276 -13.57 -5.58 -34.75
CA THR A 276 -12.46 -6.55 -34.67
C THR A 276 -11.42 -6.10 -33.64
N ASP A 277 -11.22 -4.78 -33.50
CA ASP A 277 -10.29 -4.21 -32.53
C ASP A 277 -10.76 -4.47 -31.10
N GLU A 278 -12.07 -4.39 -30.85
CA GLU A 278 -12.67 -4.68 -29.56
C GLU A 278 -12.50 -6.17 -29.18
N LEU A 279 -12.73 -7.09 -30.13
CA LEU A 279 -12.44 -8.52 -29.91
C LEU A 279 -10.95 -8.76 -29.61
N LEU A 280 -10.06 -8.07 -30.32
CA LEU A 280 -8.61 -8.20 -30.09
C LEU A 280 -8.20 -7.62 -28.73
N ARG A 281 -8.81 -6.51 -28.30
CA ARG A 281 -8.60 -5.91 -26.98
C ARG A 281 -9.02 -6.86 -25.87
N GLU A 282 -10.22 -7.44 -25.96
CA GLU A 282 -10.71 -8.46 -25.02
C GLU A 282 -9.80 -9.71 -24.99
N TYR A 283 -9.32 -10.15 -26.16
CA TYR A 283 -8.33 -11.25 -26.23
C TYR A 283 -7.03 -10.92 -25.50
N LYS A 284 -6.47 -9.71 -25.70
CA LYS A 284 -5.27 -9.26 -24.97
C LYS A 284 -5.51 -9.19 -23.46
N ILE A 285 -6.72 -8.83 -23.02
CA ILE A 285 -7.09 -8.86 -21.60
C ILE A 285 -7.08 -10.31 -21.07
N ALA A 286 -7.59 -11.28 -21.84
CA ALA A 286 -7.51 -12.70 -21.46
C ALA A 286 -6.06 -13.17 -21.30
N GLU A 287 -5.20 -12.84 -22.28
CA GLU A 287 -3.75 -13.14 -22.19
C GLU A 287 -3.11 -12.49 -20.97
N TRP A 288 -3.49 -11.24 -20.68
CA TRP A 288 -3.00 -10.51 -19.52
C TRP A 288 -3.40 -11.20 -18.20
N TYR A 289 -4.65 -11.63 -18.03
CA TYR A 289 -5.05 -12.41 -16.85
C TYR A 289 -4.21 -13.68 -16.68
N ASN A 290 -3.96 -14.41 -17.78
CA ASN A 290 -3.16 -15.63 -17.72
C ASN A 290 -1.70 -15.35 -17.32
N ARG A 291 -1.10 -14.26 -17.83
CA ARG A 291 0.26 -13.84 -17.43
C ARG A 291 0.34 -13.47 -15.95
N HIS A 292 -0.73 -12.93 -15.39
CA HIS A 292 -0.85 -12.52 -13.99
C HIS A 292 -1.41 -13.64 -13.10
N GLY A 293 -1.16 -14.90 -13.44
CA GLY A 293 -1.54 -16.03 -12.57
C GLY A 293 -3.04 -16.24 -12.38
N ASN A 294 -3.90 -15.66 -13.23
CA ASN A 294 -5.36 -15.82 -13.17
C ASN A 294 -5.91 -16.60 -14.39
N PRO A 295 -5.65 -17.93 -14.49
CA PRO A 295 -6.13 -18.75 -15.60
C PRO A 295 -7.67 -18.82 -15.65
N ASP A 296 -8.35 -18.77 -14.50
CA ASP A 296 -9.81 -18.79 -14.43
C ASP A 296 -10.43 -17.53 -15.06
N HIS A 297 -9.90 -16.34 -14.73
CA HIS A 297 -10.31 -15.08 -15.38
C HIS A 297 -10.04 -15.11 -16.89
N CYS A 298 -8.89 -15.66 -17.31
CA CYS A 298 -8.60 -15.87 -18.73
C CYS A 298 -9.70 -16.72 -19.41
N LEU A 299 -10.06 -17.87 -18.84
CA LEU A 299 -11.10 -18.74 -19.39
C LEU A 299 -12.47 -18.07 -19.44
N ILE A 300 -12.82 -17.27 -18.43
CA ILE A 300 -14.06 -16.48 -18.41
C ILE A 300 -14.08 -15.50 -19.59
N ILE A 301 -13.01 -14.71 -19.77
CA ILE A 301 -12.94 -13.75 -20.87
C ILE A 301 -12.95 -14.47 -22.22
N LEU A 302 -12.24 -15.58 -22.39
CA LEU A 302 -12.28 -16.37 -23.63
C LEU A 302 -13.68 -16.92 -23.94
N GLY A 303 -14.41 -17.36 -22.92
CA GLY A 303 -15.80 -17.80 -23.08
C GLY A 303 -16.73 -16.68 -23.56
N GLU A 304 -16.60 -15.49 -22.98
CA GLU A 304 -17.35 -14.31 -23.44
C GLU A 304 -16.89 -13.82 -24.82
N LEU A 305 -15.60 -13.92 -25.13
CA LEU A 305 -15.03 -13.59 -26.43
C LEU A 305 -15.60 -14.48 -27.54
N MET A 306 -15.80 -15.79 -27.28
CA MET A 306 -16.45 -16.69 -28.24
C MET A 306 -17.89 -16.25 -28.55
N ILE A 307 -18.63 -15.81 -27.53
CA ILE A 307 -19.98 -15.27 -27.71
C ILE A 307 -19.94 -14.00 -28.56
N ASN A 308 -19.06 -13.06 -28.21
CA ASN A 308 -18.87 -11.81 -28.93
C ASN A 308 -18.46 -12.06 -30.40
N TRP A 309 -17.53 -12.99 -30.64
CA TRP A 309 -17.12 -13.38 -31.97
C TRP A 309 -18.26 -13.97 -32.80
N LEU A 310 -19.11 -14.81 -32.21
CA LEU A 310 -20.28 -15.37 -32.90
C LEU A 310 -21.30 -14.28 -33.24
N ILE A 311 -21.59 -13.37 -32.29
CA ILE A 311 -22.51 -12.24 -32.49
C ILE A 311 -22.04 -11.39 -33.68
N LYS A 312 -20.75 -11.05 -33.72
CA LYS A 312 -20.14 -10.30 -34.82
C LYS A 312 -20.25 -11.06 -36.15
N THR A 313 -19.84 -12.33 -36.17
CA THR A 313 -19.79 -13.16 -37.39
C THR A 313 -21.18 -13.37 -38.00
N ARG A 314 -22.22 -13.46 -37.16
CA ARG A 314 -23.62 -13.61 -37.58
C ARG A 314 -24.35 -12.27 -37.74
N ASN A 315 -23.65 -11.14 -37.58
CA ASN A 315 -24.20 -9.78 -37.65
C ASN A 315 -25.47 -9.60 -36.79
N MET A 316 -25.46 -10.11 -35.55
CA MET A 316 -26.60 -10.00 -34.65
C MET A 316 -26.62 -8.58 -34.04
N GLY A 317 -27.75 -7.89 -34.12
CA GLY A 317 -27.91 -6.55 -33.55
C GLY A 317 -27.89 -6.52 -32.02
N SER A 318 -27.65 -5.35 -31.44
CA SER A 318 -27.72 -5.11 -29.98
C SER A 318 -26.89 -6.10 -29.15
N TRP A 319 -25.59 -6.19 -29.44
CA TRP A 319 -24.67 -7.20 -28.88
C TRP A 319 -24.54 -7.22 -27.34
N LEU A 320 -24.92 -6.12 -26.68
CA LEU A 320 -24.94 -5.99 -25.21
C LEU A 320 -26.22 -6.53 -24.57
N GLU A 321 -27.29 -6.76 -25.34
CA GLU A 321 -28.58 -7.20 -24.81
C GLU A 321 -28.53 -8.65 -24.34
N TYR A 322 -28.57 -8.83 -23.01
CA TYR A 322 -28.35 -10.13 -22.37
C TYR A 322 -29.47 -11.13 -22.70
N ASN A 323 -30.72 -10.76 -22.44
CA ASN A 323 -31.88 -11.66 -22.52
C ASN A 323 -32.27 -12.05 -23.96
N THR A 324 -31.72 -11.38 -24.97
CA THR A 324 -32.09 -11.58 -26.38
C THR A 324 -30.88 -12.03 -27.19
N THR A 325 -30.00 -11.10 -27.56
CA THR A 325 -28.89 -11.35 -28.48
C THR A 325 -27.84 -12.28 -27.87
N ARG A 326 -27.39 -12.01 -26.65
CA ARG A 326 -26.34 -12.82 -25.99
C ARG A 326 -26.82 -14.21 -25.65
N GLU A 327 -28.02 -14.33 -25.08
CA GLU A 327 -28.63 -15.63 -24.76
C GLU A 327 -28.83 -16.49 -26.02
N ARG A 328 -29.26 -15.88 -27.15
CA ARG A 328 -29.35 -16.57 -28.43
C ARG A 328 -27.99 -17.08 -28.91
N ALA A 329 -26.94 -16.28 -28.82
CA ALA A 329 -25.59 -16.69 -29.20
C ALA A 329 -25.07 -17.84 -28.32
N ARG A 330 -25.27 -17.78 -27.00
CA ARG A 330 -24.93 -18.86 -26.05
C ARG A 330 -25.62 -20.17 -26.41
N ARG A 331 -26.92 -20.14 -26.72
CA ARG A 331 -27.67 -21.33 -27.15
C ARG A 331 -27.13 -21.94 -28.43
N ILE A 332 -26.71 -21.13 -29.39
CA ILE A 332 -26.09 -21.61 -30.64
C ILE A 332 -24.78 -22.35 -30.34
N LEU A 333 -23.89 -21.76 -29.52
CA LEU A 333 -22.63 -22.38 -29.13
C LEU A 333 -22.83 -23.69 -28.35
N ASN A 334 -23.75 -23.70 -27.39
CA ASN A 334 -24.09 -24.91 -26.63
C ASN A 334 -24.66 -26.01 -27.55
N GLY A 335 -25.53 -25.64 -28.50
CA GLY A 335 -26.04 -26.58 -29.50
C GLY A 335 -24.95 -27.14 -30.41
N MET A 336 -23.97 -26.33 -30.80
CA MET A 336 -22.79 -26.80 -31.56
C MET A 336 -21.93 -27.78 -30.74
N SER A 337 -21.70 -27.49 -29.46
CA SER A 337 -20.96 -28.37 -28.56
C SER A 337 -21.65 -29.72 -28.36
N ASN A 338 -22.97 -29.72 -28.14
CA ASN A 338 -23.75 -30.95 -27.96
C ASN A 338 -23.71 -31.83 -29.21
N ARG A 339 -23.94 -31.27 -30.40
CA ARG A 339 -23.84 -32.03 -31.66
C ARG A 339 -22.46 -32.65 -31.87
N SER A 340 -21.40 -31.90 -31.57
CA SER A 340 -20.03 -32.39 -31.65
C SER A 340 -19.80 -33.60 -30.74
N ARG A 341 -20.29 -33.55 -29.49
CA ARG A 341 -20.21 -34.67 -28.54
C ARG A 341 -20.99 -35.91 -28.99
N GLU A 342 -22.11 -35.71 -29.67
CA GLU A 342 -22.94 -36.78 -30.22
C GLU A 342 -22.40 -37.34 -31.56
N GLY A 343 -21.26 -36.85 -32.06
CA GLY A 343 -20.70 -37.26 -33.35
C GLY A 343 -21.50 -36.77 -34.55
N ILE A 344 -22.39 -35.81 -34.36
CA ILE A 344 -23.21 -35.21 -35.40
C ILE A 344 -22.39 -34.08 -36.05
N GLY A 345 -21.70 -34.41 -37.14
CA GLY A 345 -20.85 -33.49 -37.90
C GLY A 345 -21.59 -32.29 -38.49
N THR A 346 -20.82 -31.30 -38.96
CA THR A 346 -21.30 -30.00 -39.48
C THR A 346 -21.97 -30.10 -40.85
N ASP A 347 -23.06 -30.84 -40.95
CA ASP A 347 -23.97 -30.74 -42.10
C ASP A 347 -25.17 -29.89 -41.68
N ASN A 348 -25.32 -28.71 -42.33
CA ASN A 348 -26.55 -27.90 -42.43
C ASN A 348 -26.78 -26.65 -41.54
N VAL A 349 -25.79 -25.80 -41.19
CA VAL A 349 -26.10 -24.46 -40.58
C VAL A 349 -25.34 -23.26 -41.17
N LEU A 350 -24.83 -23.39 -42.40
CA LEU A 350 -24.39 -22.27 -43.23
C LEU A 350 -25.18 -22.25 -44.54
N LYS A 351 -26.50 -22.06 -44.43
CA LYS A 351 -27.32 -21.44 -45.47
C LYS A 351 -28.00 -20.23 -44.87
#